data_AF-A0A0S7X5T4-F1
#
_entry.id   AF-A0A0S7X5T4-F1
#
_cell.length_a   1.000
_cell.length_b   1.000
_cell.length_c   1.000
_cell.angle_alpha   90.00
_cell.angle_beta   90.00
_cell.angle_gamma   90.00
#
_symmetry.space_group_name_H-M   'P 1'
#
loop_
_entity.id
_entity.type
_entity.pdbx_description
1 polymer ?
#
loop_
_entity_poly.entity_id
_entity_poly.type
_entity_poly.pdbx_seq_one_letter_code
_entity_poly.pdbx_strand_id
1 'polypeptide(L)'
;MDTTHRKKNEQNNHPRKGITEFDSNRATLRGKNIFPPFYVKTTVPLQEALKNGEVRNNTHLLVIERNAQILALLTQQMNYHHVAQGEIAGEPWMVSL
;
A
#
# COMPACT_ATOMS: atom_id res chain seq x y z
N MET A 1 -26.99 24.70 53.48
CA MET A 1 -27.52 23.59 52.67
C MET A 1 -27.56 24.09 51.25
N ASP A 2 -26.49 23.86 50.51
CA ASP A 2 -26.37 24.20 49.09
C ASP A 2 -25.40 23.18 48.50
N THR A 3 -25.92 22.29 47.65
CA THR A 3 -25.13 21.24 46.99
C THR A 3 -25.49 21.25 45.52
N THR A 4 -24.74 22.08 44.80
CA THR A 4 -24.68 22.18 43.35
C THR A 4 -24.55 20.81 42.68
N HIS A 5 -25.50 20.51 41.80
CA HIS A 5 -25.55 19.33 40.95
C HIS A 5 -24.33 19.25 40.01
N ARG A 6 -23.47 18.25 40.23
CA ARG A 6 -22.44 17.83 39.25
C ARG A 6 -23.08 16.84 38.29
N LYS A 7 -23.49 17.28 37.08
CA LYS A 7 -23.90 16.36 36.00
C LYS A 7 -22.70 15.51 35.59
N LYS A 8 -22.77 14.20 35.81
CA LYS A 8 -21.86 13.23 35.19
C LYS A 8 -22.22 13.12 33.71
N ASN A 9 -21.26 13.39 32.84
CA ASN A 9 -21.31 13.03 31.42
C ASN A 9 -21.34 11.50 31.33
N GLU A 10 -22.50 10.94 31.03
CA GLU A 10 -22.63 9.56 30.59
C GLU A 10 -22.07 9.47 29.17
N GLN A 11 -20.81 9.03 29.09
CA GLN A 11 -20.22 8.53 27.86
C GLN A 11 -21.10 7.39 27.35
N ASN A 12 -21.70 7.61 26.17
CA ASN A 12 -22.45 6.64 25.38
C ASN A 12 -21.57 5.42 25.02
N ASN A 13 -21.32 4.55 25.99
CA ASN A 13 -20.71 3.25 25.77
C ASN A 13 -21.77 2.30 25.18
N HIS A 14 -22.00 2.43 23.88
CA HIS A 14 -22.70 1.38 23.14
C HIS A 14 -21.74 0.19 23.02
N PRO A 15 -22.11 -1.00 23.55
CA PRO A 15 -21.30 -2.18 23.35
C PRO A 15 -21.24 -2.47 21.84
N ARG A 16 -20.04 -2.68 21.30
CA ARG A 16 -19.90 -3.19 19.92
C ARG A 16 -20.53 -4.58 19.90
N LYS A 17 -21.80 -4.65 19.50
CA LYS A 17 -22.51 -5.90 19.25
C LYS A 17 -21.63 -6.74 18.33
N GLY A 18 -21.15 -7.88 18.81
CA GLY A 18 -20.31 -8.79 18.04
C GLY A 18 -21.03 -9.15 16.74
N ILE A 19 -20.44 -8.79 15.61
CA ILE A 19 -21.01 -9.05 14.30
C ILE A 19 -20.73 -10.52 14.01
N THR A 20 -21.76 -11.38 14.12
CA THR A 20 -21.66 -12.83 13.91
C THR A 20 -21.82 -13.24 12.44
N GLU A 21 -22.12 -12.29 11.55
CA GLU A 21 -22.41 -12.54 10.15
C GLU A 21 -21.66 -11.55 9.25
N PHE A 22 -21.21 -12.02 8.10
CA PHE A 22 -20.56 -11.18 7.10
C PHE A 22 -21.58 -10.23 6.46
N ASP A 23 -21.41 -8.92 6.66
CA ASP A 23 -22.25 -7.89 6.03
C ASP A 23 -21.62 -7.39 4.71
N SER A 24 -22.12 -7.92 3.59
CA SER A 24 -21.64 -7.59 2.25
C SER A 24 -21.87 -6.13 1.86
N ASN A 25 -22.81 -5.42 2.48
CA ASN A 25 -23.08 -3.99 2.19
C ASN A 25 -21.97 -3.08 2.70
N ARG A 26 -21.17 -3.56 3.66
CA ARG A 26 -19.97 -2.86 4.16
C ARG A 26 -18.72 -3.17 3.35
N ALA A 27 -18.76 -4.21 2.52
CA ALA A 27 -17.65 -4.57 1.66
C ALA A 27 -17.68 -3.71 0.39
N THR A 28 -16.56 -3.07 0.07
CA THR A 28 -16.38 -2.39 -1.22
C THR A 28 -16.11 -3.44 -2.31
N LEU A 29 -17.14 -4.16 -2.73
CA LEU A 29 -17.08 -5.22 -3.76
C LEU A 29 -17.12 -4.66 -5.19
N ARG A 30 -16.77 -3.38 -5.39
CA ARG A 30 -16.89 -2.74 -6.70
C ARG A 30 -15.88 -3.37 -7.66
N GLY A 31 -16.38 -4.00 -8.74
CA GLY A 31 -15.56 -4.56 -9.83
C GLY A 31 -14.76 -3.53 -10.65
N LYS A 32 -14.68 -2.27 -10.20
CA LYS A 32 -13.85 -1.24 -10.80
C LYS A 32 -12.52 -1.24 -10.05
N ASN A 33 -11.44 -1.55 -10.76
CA ASN A 33 -10.11 -1.52 -10.17
C ASN A 33 -9.77 -0.07 -9.77
N ILE A 34 -9.84 0.22 -8.48
CA ILE A 34 -9.53 1.54 -7.92
C ILE A 34 -8.02 1.73 -7.68
N PHE A 35 -7.22 0.67 -7.85
CA PHE A 35 -5.76 0.68 -7.74
C PHE A 35 -5.16 -0.01 -8.98
N PRO A 36 -5.10 0.69 -10.13
CA PRO A 36 -4.52 0.11 -11.34
C PRO A 36 -3.08 -0.31 -11.07
N PRO A 37 -2.69 -1.58 -11.39
CA PRO A 37 -1.32 -2.04 -11.23
C PRO A 37 -0.36 -1.15 -12.01
N PHE A 38 0.81 -0.92 -11.43
CA PHE A 38 1.90 -0.24 -12.12
C PHE A 38 2.53 -1.17 -13.14
N TYR A 39 2.36 -0.88 -14.43
CA TYR A 39 3.01 -1.64 -15.50
C TYR A 39 4.36 -1.00 -15.85
N VAL A 40 5.45 -1.65 -15.46
CA VAL A 40 6.82 -1.17 -15.71
C VAL A 40 7.17 -1.42 -17.18
N LYS A 41 7.33 -0.33 -17.93
CA LYS A 41 7.69 -0.35 -19.36
C LYS A 41 9.18 -0.14 -19.59
N THR A 42 9.81 0.65 -18.72
CA THR A 42 11.21 1.05 -18.85
C THR A 42 11.86 1.01 -17.49
N THR A 43 13.16 0.72 -17.49
CA THR A 43 14.02 0.77 -16.32
C THR A 43 15.27 1.54 -16.67
N VAL A 44 15.95 2.07 -15.66
CA VAL A 44 17.25 2.74 -15.80
C VAL A 44 18.26 2.02 -14.92
N PRO A 45 19.56 2.02 -15.28
CA PRO A 45 20.61 1.54 -14.41
C PRO A 45 20.60 2.28 -13.06
N LEU A 46 20.85 1.57 -11.96
CA LEU A 46 20.87 2.17 -10.62
C LEU A 46 21.89 3.31 -10.52
N GLN A 47 23.04 3.18 -11.18
CA GLN A 47 24.08 4.22 -11.21
C GLN A 47 23.57 5.52 -11.85
N GLU A 48 22.72 5.42 -12.87
CA GLU A 48 22.12 6.59 -13.52
C GLU A 48 21.10 7.25 -12.59
N ALA A 49 20.21 6.46 -11.97
CA ALA A 49 19.24 6.97 -11.01
C ALA A 49 19.91 7.66 -9.80
N LEU A 50 21.06 7.13 -9.33
CA LEU A 50 21.87 7.76 -8.29
C LEU A 50 22.47 9.08 -8.75
N LYS A 51 23.06 9.12 -9.96
CA LYS A 51 23.64 10.34 -10.54
C LYS A 51 22.60 11.45 -10.72
N ASN A 52 21.38 11.08 -11.12
CA ASN A 52 20.26 12.00 -11.32
C ASN A 52 19.58 12.40 -10.00
N GLY A 53 19.93 11.77 -8.88
CA GLY A 53 19.37 12.06 -7.56
C GLY A 53 17.95 11.52 -7.33
N GLU A 54 17.48 10.65 -8.23
CA GLU A 54 16.20 9.92 -8.12
C GLU A 54 16.26 8.87 -7.01
N VAL A 55 17.44 8.27 -6.82
CA VAL A 55 17.76 7.38 -5.70
C VAL A 55 18.85 8.03 -4.86
N ARG A 56 18.71 7.95 -3.54
CA ARG A 56 19.67 8.43 -2.53
C ARG A 56 19.92 7.33 -1.51
N ASN A 57 20.90 7.55 -0.64
CA ASN A 57 21.33 6.58 0.38
C ASN A 57 20.20 6.18 1.34
N ASN A 58 19.18 7.03 1.51
CA ASN A 58 18.02 6.80 2.36
C ASN A 58 16.73 6.48 1.57
N THR A 59 16.83 6.28 0.25
CA THR A 59 15.69 5.87 -0.57
C THR A 59 15.40 4.39 -0.32
N HIS A 60 14.18 4.10 0.12
CA HIS A 60 13.73 2.72 0.31
C HIS A 60 13.39 2.08 -1.04
N LEU A 61 13.95 0.89 -1.26
CA LEU A 61 13.77 0.12 -2.48
C LEU A 61 13.23 -1.27 -2.14
N LEU A 62 12.31 -1.77 -2.95
CA LEU A 62 11.98 -3.18 -3.02
C LEU A 62 12.88 -3.80 -4.08
N VAL A 63 13.73 -4.73 -3.68
CA VAL A 63 14.64 -5.45 -4.58
C VAL A 63 14.09 -6.84 -4.83
N ILE A 64 13.98 -7.22 -6.09
CA ILE A 64 13.61 -8.56 -6.50
C ILE A 64 14.67 -9.16 -7.41
N GLU A 65 14.81 -10.47 -7.33
CA GLU A 65 15.67 -11.25 -8.22
C GLU A 65 14.82 -12.28 -8.95
N ARG A 66 14.93 -12.33 -10.28
CA ARG A 66 14.23 -13.30 -11.14
C ARG A 66 15.14 -13.61 -12.32
N ASN A 67 15.35 -14.90 -12.61
CA ASN A 67 16.19 -15.37 -13.72
C ASN A 67 17.59 -14.71 -13.76
N ALA A 68 18.25 -14.59 -12.59
CA ALA A 68 19.55 -13.92 -12.45
C ALA A 68 19.57 -12.43 -12.85
N GLN A 69 18.41 -11.78 -13.00
CA GLN A 69 18.29 -10.33 -13.13
C GLN A 69 17.74 -9.74 -11.84
N ILE A 70 18.32 -8.61 -11.43
CA ILE A 70 17.91 -7.85 -10.24
C ILE A 70 17.15 -6.61 -10.70
N LEU A 71 15.97 -6.40 -10.13
CA LEU A 71 15.16 -5.21 -10.32
C LEU A 71 14.98 -4.50 -8.97
N ALA A 72 15.13 -3.18 -8.97
CA ALA A 72 14.85 -2.35 -7.81
C ALA A 72 13.66 -1.42 -8.11
N LEU A 73 12.67 -1.41 -7.23
CA LEU A 73 11.47 -0.59 -7.34
C LEU A 73 11.43 0.40 -6.18
N LEU A 74 11.05 1.65 -6.45
CA LEU A 74 10.82 2.65 -5.41
C LEU A 74 9.61 2.23 -4.57
N THR A 75 9.78 1.99 -3.26
CA THR A 75 8.66 1.63 -2.38
C THR A 75 7.60 2.74 -2.33
N GLN A 76 7.98 3.99 -2.57
CA GLN A 76 7.05 5.10 -2.70
C GLN A 76 6.06 4.92 -3.86
N GLN A 77 6.51 4.39 -5.00
CA GLN A 77 5.63 4.09 -6.14
C GLN A 77 4.75 2.87 -5.84
N MET A 78 5.31 1.88 -5.15
CA MET A 78 4.56 0.69 -4.70
C MET A 78 3.46 1.02 -3.70
N ASN A 79 3.67 1.98 -2.79
CA ASN A 79 2.65 2.41 -1.83
C ASN A 79 1.42 3.04 -2.50
N TYR A 80 1.59 3.62 -3.69
CA TYR A 80 0.47 4.19 -4.45
C TYR A 80 -0.26 3.14 -5.28
N HIS A 81 0.48 2.25 -5.95
CA HIS A 81 -0.10 1.28 -6.87
C HIS A 81 -0.48 -0.06 -6.24
N HIS A 82 0.10 -0.40 -5.09
CA HIS A 82 0.00 -1.68 -4.36
C HIS A 82 0.53 -2.92 -5.11
N VAL A 83 0.49 -2.90 -6.44
CA VAL A 83 0.98 -3.93 -7.34
C VAL A 83 1.86 -3.28 -8.41
N ALA A 84 3.02 -3.87 -8.67
CA ALA A 84 3.80 -3.60 -9.88
C ALA A 84 4.00 -4.90 -10.66
N GLN A 85 4.02 -4.77 -11.98
CA GLN A 85 4.17 -5.89 -12.89
C GLN A 85 4.89 -5.46 -14.16
N GLY A 86 5.44 -6.43 -14.87
CA GLY A 86 6.13 -6.18 -16.13
C GLY A 86 6.78 -7.45 -16.65
N GLU A 87 7.82 -7.27 -17.45
CA GLU A 87 8.60 -8.35 -18.04
C GLU A 87 10.09 -8.15 -17.72
N ILE A 88 10.82 -9.23 -17.47
CA ILE A 88 12.27 -9.24 -17.26
C ILE A 88 12.83 -10.53 -17.88
N ALA A 89 13.85 -10.41 -18.74
CA ALA A 89 14.38 -11.53 -19.54
C ALA A 89 13.31 -12.34 -20.31
N GLY A 90 12.27 -11.69 -20.86
CA GLY A 90 11.20 -12.40 -21.58
C GLY A 90 10.12 -13.00 -20.67
N GLU A 91 10.26 -12.86 -19.35
CA GLU A 91 9.41 -13.54 -18.37
C GLU A 91 8.57 -12.54 -17.58
N PRO A 92 7.25 -12.79 -17.43
CA PRO A 92 6.38 -11.91 -16.67
C PRO A 92 6.72 -11.97 -15.18
N TRP A 93 6.60 -10.83 -14.52
CA TRP A 93 6.73 -10.70 -13.07
C TRP A 93 5.62 -9.82 -12.50
N MET A 94 5.29 -10.08 -11.24
CA MET A 94 4.36 -9.29 -10.45
C MET A 94 4.84 -9.29 -9.00
N VAL A 95 4.77 -8.13 -8.35
CA VAL A 95 5.00 -7.99 -6.91
C VAL A 95 3.89 -7.15 -6.29
N SER A 96 3.53 -7.49 -5.06
CA SER A 96 2.58 -6.73 -4.25
C SER A 96 3.20 -6.38 -2.91
N LEU A 97 2.82 -5.22 -2.35
CA LEU A 97 3.31 -4.72 -1.06
C LEU A 97 2.21 -4.76 0.00
#